data_AF-A0A6J3LTE0-F1
#
_entry.id   AF-A0A6J3LTE0-F1
#
_cell.length_a   1.000
_cell.length_b   1.000
_cell.length_c   1.000
_cell.angle_alpha   90.00
_cell.angle_beta   90.00
_cell.angle_gamma   90.00
#
_symmetry.space_group_name_H-M   'P 1'
#
loop_
_entity.id
_entity.type
_entity.pdbx_description
1 polymer ?
#
loop_
_entity_poly.entity_id
_entity_poly.type
_entity_poly.pdbx_seq_one_letter_code
_entity_poly.pdbx_strand_id
1 'polypeptide(L)'
;LTGVIDWAETEILPFGLNLWGLENILCYMDAHGWHYLDRHTELRALFWDTFHGAVADDGTVLRKQGAIDLARRMGTLFHYGFTWTDKMQQEVAQDDGSRMRYLDAL
;
A
#
# COMPACT_ATOMS: atom_id res chain seq x y z
N LEU A 1 -9.32 2.26 15.89
CA LEU A 1 -8.85 0.89 15.59
C LEU A 1 -8.84 0.11 16.90
N THR A 2 -9.57 -0.99 17.04
CA THR A 2 -9.61 -1.80 18.27
C THR A 2 -8.79 -3.10 18.16
N GLY A 3 -8.36 -3.46 16.94
CA GLY A 3 -7.50 -4.60 16.65
C GLY A 3 -7.29 -4.76 15.14
N VAL A 4 -6.29 -5.56 14.77
CA VAL A 4 -6.07 -6.05 13.41
C VAL A 4 -6.24 -7.56 13.46
N ILE A 5 -7.10 -8.11 12.60
CA ILE A 5 -7.44 -9.54 12.54
C ILE A 5 -6.96 -10.13 11.21
N ASP A 6 -7.16 -11.43 11.04
CA ASP A 6 -6.84 -12.17 9.80
C ASP A 6 -5.34 -12.17 9.43
N TRP A 7 -4.55 -12.79 10.31
CA TRP A 7 -3.09 -12.92 10.14
C TRP A 7 -2.67 -14.22 9.42
N ALA A 8 -3.63 -15.03 8.96
CA ALA A 8 -3.37 -16.39 8.46
C ALA A 8 -2.43 -16.40 7.24
N GLU A 9 -2.55 -15.39 6.38
CA GLU A 9 -1.77 -15.25 5.14
C GLU A 9 -0.67 -14.18 5.26
N THR A 10 -0.19 -13.90 6.48
CA THR A 10 0.84 -12.86 6.66
C THR A 10 2.24 -13.40 6.43
N GLU A 11 3.05 -12.60 5.74
CA GLU A 11 4.41 -12.96 5.34
C GLU A 11 5.44 -11.95 5.87
N ILE A 12 6.68 -12.42 6.06
CA ILE A 12 7.81 -11.54 6.36
C ILE A 12 8.33 -10.96 5.04
N LEU A 13 8.11 -9.65 4.84
CA LEU A 13 8.45 -8.93 3.61
C LEU A 13 9.15 -7.60 3.93
N PRO A 14 9.80 -6.93 2.96
CA PRO A 14 10.37 -5.61 3.16
C PRO A 14 9.34 -4.61 3.70
N PHE A 15 9.71 -3.87 4.74
CA PHE A 15 8.87 -2.80 5.27
C PHE A 15 8.55 -1.79 4.16
N GLY A 16 7.26 -1.52 3.96
CA GLY A 16 6.76 -0.73 2.84
C GLY A 16 5.87 -1.53 1.89
N LEU A 17 6.07 -2.85 1.74
CA LEU A 17 5.29 -3.65 0.80
C LEU A 17 3.78 -3.62 1.11
N ASN A 18 3.41 -3.61 2.39
CA ASN A 18 2.00 -3.57 2.78
C ASN A 18 1.41 -2.14 2.85
N LEU A 19 2.17 -1.10 2.49
CA LEU A 19 1.68 0.28 2.50
C LEU A 19 0.73 0.60 1.33
N TRP A 20 0.46 -0.34 0.43
CA TRP A 20 -0.71 -0.25 -0.47
C TRP A 20 -2.01 -0.06 0.32
N GLY A 21 -2.10 -0.63 1.53
CA GLY A 21 -3.24 -0.42 2.43
C GLY A 21 -3.35 1.01 2.95
N LEU A 22 -2.23 1.70 3.17
CA LEU A 22 -2.23 3.12 3.52
C LEU A 22 -2.75 3.95 2.34
N GLU A 23 -2.34 3.62 1.12
CA GLU A 23 -2.84 4.33 -0.07
C GLU A 23 -4.37 4.21 -0.20
N ASN A 24 -4.94 3.03 0.07
CA ASN A 24 -6.40 2.83 0.10
C ASN A 24 -7.14 3.65 1.16
N ILE A 25 -6.48 4.03 2.26
CA ILE A 25 -7.07 4.92 3.27
C ILE A 25 -7.04 6.38 2.79
N LEU A 26 -6.04 6.72 1.98
CA LEU A 26 -5.81 8.08 1.47
C LEU A 26 -6.55 8.38 0.18
N CYS A 27 -7.21 7.38 -0.42
CA CYS A 27 -7.88 7.49 -1.71
C CYS A 27 -9.27 6.85 -1.72
N TYR A 28 -9.97 7.07 -2.83
CA TYR A 28 -11.16 6.31 -3.20
C TYR A 28 -11.09 5.95 -4.69
N MET A 29 -11.83 4.91 -5.06
CA MET A 29 -11.98 4.43 -6.42
C MET A 29 -13.42 4.62 -6.85
N ASP A 30 -13.64 5.19 -8.03
CA ASP A 30 -14.95 5.28 -8.65
C ASP A 30 -14.92 4.88 -10.15
N ALA A 31 -16.00 5.19 -10.87
CA ALA A 31 -16.12 4.88 -12.30
C ALA A 31 -15.12 5.67 -13.18
N HIS A 32 -14.54 6.75 -12.69
CA HIS A 32 -13.60 7.62 -13.38
C HIS A 32 -12.14 7.38 -13.03
N GLY A 33 -11.88 6.72 -11.91
CA GLY A 33 -10.53 6.31 -11.57
C GLY A 33 -10.18 6.54 -10.12
N TRP A 34 -8.89 6.50 -9.85
CA TRP A 34 -8.36 6.67 -8.52
C TRP A 34 -8.34 8.16 -8.21
N HIS A 35 -8.88 8.51 -7.04
CA HIS A 35 -8.88 9.87 -6.55
C HIS A 35 -8.28 9.92 -5.16
N TYR A 36 -7.26 10.77 -4.99
CA TYR A 36 -6.80 11.11 -3.66
C TYR A 36 -7.82 11.99 -2.95
N LEU A 37 -7.98 11.78 -1.64
CA LEU A 37 -8.73 12.70 -0.80
C LEU A 37 -8.03 14.06 -0.76
N ASP A 38 -8.79 15.15 -0.60
CA ASP A 38 -8.27 16.53 -0.61
C ASP A 38 -7.05 16.71 0.32
N ARG A 39 -7.08 16.06 1.49
CA ARG A 39 -6.04 16.17 2.52
C ARG A 39 -5.05 15.01 2.54
N HIS A 40 -4.97 14.20 1.48
CA HIS A 40 -4.15 13.00 1.45
C HIS A 40 -2.65 13.28 1.73
N THR A 41 -2.13 14.43 1.29
CA THR A 41 -0.72 14.80 1.54
C THR A 41 -0.49 15.10 3.02
N GLU A 42 -1.39 15.85 3.67
CA GLU A 42 -1.33 16.13 5.11
C GLU A 42 -1.47 14.86 5.93
N LEU A 43 -2.41 13.98 5.56
CA LEU A 43 -2.64 12.70 6.23
C LEU A 43 -1.44 11.76 6.08
N ARG A 44 -0.81 11.73 4.90
CA ARG A 44 0.42 10.95 4.69
C ARG A 44 1.58 11.49 5.52
N ALA A 45 1.73 12.81 5.61
CA ALA A 45 2.73 13.43 6.47
C ALA A 45 2.48 13.09 7.95
N LEU A 46 1.23 13.19 8.41
CA LEU A 46 0.83 12.83 9.77
C LEU A 46 1.10 11.35 10.09
N PHE A 47 0.83 10.45 9.14
CA PHE A 47 1.17 9.03 9.26
C PHE A 47 2.66 8.85 9.53
N TRP A 48 3.53 9.45 8.71
CA TRP A 48 4.98 9.31 8.85
C TRP A 48 5.50 9.94 10.13
N ASP A 49 5.03 11.13 10.49
CA ASP A 49 5.43 11.82 11.72
C ASP A 49 5.06 10.98 12.96
N THR A 50 3.84 10.43 12.97
CA THR A 50 3.38 9.53 14.04
C THR A 50 4.18 8.23 14.06
N PHE A 51 4.46 7.64 12.89
CA PHE A 51 5.22 6.40 12.77
C PHE A 51 6.65 6.57 13.29
N HIS A 52 7.35 7.61 12.86
CA HIS A 52 8.70 7.91 13.34
C HIS A 52 8.73 8.22 14.83
N GLY A 53 7.71 8.89 15.37
CA GLY A 53 7.61 9.12 16.81
C GLY A 53 7.34 7.84 17.63
N ALA A 54 6.66 6.85 17.03
CA ALA A 54 6.30 5.60 17.69
C ALA A 54 7.40 4.53 17.61
N VAL A 55 8.18 4.52 16.53
CA VAL A 55 9.29 3.58 16.39
C VAL A 55 10.51 4.16 17.10
N ALA A 56 10.96 3.47 18.14
CA ALA A 56 12.23 3.79 18.80
C ALA A 56 13.41 3.34 17.91
N ASP A 57 13.66 4.08 16.83
CA ASP A 57 14.80 3.87 15.94
C ASP A 57 15.84 5.00 16.05
N ASP A 58 17.07 4.69 15.65
CA ASP A 58 18.23 5.59 15.67
C ASP A 58 18.31 6.50 14.41
N GLY A 59 17.17 6.81 13.80
CA GLY A 59 17.07 7.39 12.46
C GLY A 59 17.17 6.35 11.33
N THR A 60 17.18 5.05 11.63
CA THR A 60 17.28 3.99 10.61
C THR A 60 16.12 4.01 9.62
N VAL A 61 14.88 4.23 10.07
CA VAL A 61 13.73 4.27 9.16
C VAL A 61 13.88 5.48 8.24
N LEU A 62 14.22 6.65 8.79
CA LEU A 62 14.41 7.87 8.00
C LEU A 62 15.50 7.69 6.92
N ARG A 63 16.63 7.05 7.25
CA ARG A 63 17.69 6.72 6.29
C ARG A 63 17.24 5.73 5.20
N LYS A 64 16.24 4.89 5.50
CA LYS A 64 15.69 3.90 4.57
C LYS A 64 14.45 4.39 3.83
N GLN A 65 14.01 5.64 4.03
CA GLN A 65 12.76 6.16 3.48
C GLN A 65 12.63 5.92 1.96
N GLY A 66 13.69 6.16 1.19
CA GLY A 66 13.66 5.89 -0.26
C GLY A 66 13.45 4.41 -0.62
N ALA A 67 14.00 3.47 0.16
CA ALA A 67 13.77 2.05 -0.04
C ALA A 67 12.35 1.63 0.39
N ILE A 68 11.82 2.26 1.44
CA ILE A 68 10.45 2.06 1.91
C ILE A 68 9.45 2.58 0.88
N ASP A 69 9.71 3.73 0.26
CA ASP A 69 8.89 4.29 -0.82
C ASP A 69 8.91 3.42 -2.07
N LEU A 70 10.07 2.84 -2.41
CA LEU A 70 10.16 1.85 -3.50
C LEU A 70 9.34 0.60 -3.16
N ALA A 71 9.49 0.06 -1.95
CA ALA A 71 8.72 -1.09 -1.49
C ALA A 71 7.20 -0.81 -1.48
N ARG A 72 6.77 0.41 -1.14
CA ARG A 72 5.37 0.85 -1.23
C ARG A 72 4.83 0.80 -2.66
N ARG A 73 5.60 1.30 -3.63
CA ARG A 73 5.22 1.24 -5.05
C ARG A 73 5.16 -0.21 -5.54
N MET A 74 6.15 -1.04 -5.20
CA MET A 74 6.15 -2.47 -5.53
C MET A 74 4.98 -3.22 -4.88
N GLY A 75 4.65 -2.91 -3.63
CA GLY A 75 3.52 -3.49 -2.92
C GLY A 75 2.18 -3.16 -3.57
N THR A 76 2.02 -1.91 -4.01
CA THR A 76 0.84 -1.49 -4.77
C THR A 76 0.76 -2.23 -6.10
N LEU A 77 1.89 -2.38 -6.80
CA LEU A 77 1.99 -3.19 -8.01
C LEU A 77 1.60 -4.65 -7.77
N PHE A 78 2.14 -5.29 -6.74
CA PHE A 78 1.84 -6.70 -6.45
C PHE A 78 0.39 -6.91 -6.02
N HIS A 79 -0.18 -5.97 -5.27
CA HIS A 79 -1.55 -6.08 -4.81
C HIS A 79 -2.58 -5.95 -5.96
N TYR A 80 -2.34 -5.06 -6.92
CA TYR A 80 -3.29 -4.77 -8.00
C TYR A 80 -2.97 -5.43 -9.33
N GLY A 81 -1.69 -5.72 -9.59
CA GLY A 81 -1.21 -6.33 -10.83
C GLY A 81 -1.33 -7.86 -10.85
N PHE A 82 -1.72 -8.48 -9.74
CA PHE A 82 -1.93 -9.92 -9.65
C PHE A 82 -3.31 -10.24 -9.08
N THR A 83 -3.90 -11.32 -9.57
CA THR A 83 -5.16 -11.88 -9.08
C THR A 83 -4.96 -13.33 -8.66
N TRP A 84 -5.69 -13.74 -7.63
CA TRP A 84 -5.74 -15.13 -7.21
C TRP A 84 -6.75 -15.90 -8.07
N THR A 85 -6.32 -17.03 -8.60
CA THR A 85 -7.21 -18.00 -9.25
C THR A 85 -7.92 -18.86 -8.20
N ASP A 86 -8.96 -19.58 -8.62
CA ASP A 86 -9.65 -20.59 -7.78
C ASP A 86 -8.69 -21.69 -7.27
N LYS A 87 -7.51 -21.83 -7.88
CA LYS A 87 -6.47 -22.77 -7.49
C LYS A 87 -5.45 -22.19 -6.49
N MET A 88 -5.70 -20.99 -5.96
CA MET A 88 -4.76 -20.27 -5.09
C MET A 88 -3.40 -20.04 -5.76
N GLN A 89 -3.42 -19.73 -7.06
CA GLN A 89 -2.22 -19.33 -7.80
C GLN A 89 -2.35 -17.87 -8.21
N GLN A 90 -1.25 -17.12 -8.16
CA GLN A 90 -1.20 -15.76 -8.66
C GLN A 90 -1.03 -15.75 -10.18
N GLU A 91 -1.90 -15.01 -10.86
CA GLU A 91 -1.81 -14.70 -12.28
C GLU A 91 -1.81 -13.19 -12.49
N VAL A 92 -1.25 -12.73 -13.61
CA VAL A 92 -1.24 -11.31 -13.97
C VAL A 92 -2.68 -10.85 -14.20
N ALA A 93 -3.05 -9.71 -13.60
CA ALA A 93 -4.37 -9.13 -13.80
C ALA A 93 -4.60 -8.76 -15.28
N GLN A 94 -5.80 -9.03 -15.78
CA GLN A 94 -6.20 -8.64 -17.14
C GLN A 94 -6.46 -7.14 -17.21
N ASP A 95 -6.10 -6.53 -18.34
CA ASP A 95 -6.06 -5.07 -18.55
C ASP A 95 -7.44 -4.38 -18.52
N ASP A 96 -8.53 -5.14 -18.63
CA ASP A 96 -9.91 -4.65 -18.56
C ASP A 96 -10.51 -4.63 -17.15
N GLY A 97 -9.78 -5.14 -16.15
CA GLY A 97 -10.23 -5.20 -14.77
C GLY A 97 -10.19 -3.85 -14.06
N SER A 98 -11.23 -3.53 -13.29
CA SER A 98 -11.27 -2.28 -12.48
C SER A 98 -10.11 -2.13 -11.50
N ARG A 99 -9.39 -3.22 -11.19
CA ARG A 99 -8.17 -3.24 -10.36
C ARG A 99 -6.96 -2.60 -11.04
N MET A 100 -6.85 -2.68 -12.36
CA MET A 100 -5.71 -2.10 -13.09
C MET A 100 -5.69 -0.58 -13.03
N ARG A 101 -6.86 0.05 -12.84
CA ARG A 101 -6.99 1.50 -12.62
C ARG A 101 -6.22 1.99 -11.39
N TYR A 102 -5.87 1.10 -10.47
CA TYR A 102 -5.04 1.44 -9.32
C TYR A 102 -3.55 1.60 -9.68
N LEU A 103 -3.10 1.00 -10.79
CA LEU A 103 -1.73 1.09 -11.27
C LEU A 103 -1.49 2.33 -12.13
N ASP A 104 -2.51 2.84 -12.81
CA ASP A 104 -2.43 4.05 -13.65
C ASP A 104 -2.10 5.33 -12.85
N ALA A 105 -2.23 5.28 -11.52
CA ALA A 105 -2.04 6.42 -10.62
C ALA A 105 -0.65 6.51 -9.94
N LEU A 106 0.24 5.53 -10.18
CA LEU A 106 1.58 5.42 -9.56
C LEU A 106 2.69 6.19 -10.29
#